data_AF-A0AAU6WCX1-F1
#
_entry.id   AF-A0AAU6WCX1-F1
#
_cell.length_a   1.000
_cell.length_b   1.000
_cell.length_c   1.000
_cell.angle_alpha   90.00
_cell.angle_beta   90.00
_cell.angle_gamma   90.00
#
_symmetry.space_group_name_H-M   'P 1'
#
loop_
_entity.id
_entity.type
_entity.pdbx_description
1 polymer ?
#
loop_
_entity_poly.entity_id
_entity_poly.type
_entity_poly.pdbx_seq_one_letter_code
_entity_poly.pdbx_strand_id
1 'polypeptide(L)'
;MDVAIPRGARTPQTERAISWHQFDKSTFDLGREEIMIYGSSQLIGIYCPERTIVDCFRLRSSVGYEIARFATKVWLHRGGKPADLMQMAMRLPRAKSLALNTLELLS
;
A
#
# COMPACT_ATOMS: atom_id res chain seq x y z
N MET A 1 -9.16 4.73 9.67
CA MET A 1 -8.21 3.60 9.56
C MET A 1 -8.47 2.93 8.22
N ASP A 2 -7.43 2.57 7.48
CA ASP A 2 -7.54 1.94 6.18
C ASP A 2 -7.31 0.44 6.30
N VAL A 3 -8.23 -0.37 5.77
CA VAL A 3 -8.16 -1.83 5.86
C VAL A 3 -8.37 -2.45 4.50
N ALA A 4 -7.48 -3.37 4.15
CA ALA A 4 -7.53 -4.13 2.92
C ALA A 4 -8.30 -5.44 3.09
N ILE A 5 -9.21 -5.73 2.16
CA ILE A 5 -9.88 -7.04 2.06
C ILE A 5 -9.74 -7.61 0.65
N PRO A 6 -9.62 -8.94 0.51
CA PRO A 6 -9.59 -9.56 -0.80
C PRO A 6 -10.95 -9.40 -1.48
N ARG A 7 -10.95 -9.13 -2.78
CA ARG A 7 -12.17 -8.99 -3.58
C ARG A 7 -13.05 -10.23 -3.45
N GLY A 8 -14.35 -10.02 -3.25
CA GLY A 8 -15.32 -11.07 -2.99
C GLY A 8 -15.48 -11.44 -1.51
N ALA A 9 -14.66 -10.89 -0.61
CA ALA A 9 -14.98 -10.89 0.81
C ALA A 9 -16.10 -9.88 1.11
N ARG A 10 -16.99 -10.24 2.05
CA ARG A 10 -18.01 -9.33 2.56
C ARG A 10 -17.34 -8.26 3.41
N THR A 11 -17.59 -6.98 3.09
CA THR A 11 -17.17 -5.87 3.95
C THR A 11 -17.90 -5.97 5.30
N PRO A 12 -17.18 -6.08 6.42
CA PRO A 12 -17.79 -6.08 7.75
C PRO A 12 -18.51 -4.76 8.04
N GLN A 13 -19.62 -4.83 8.77
CA GLN A 13 -20.25 -3.63 9.32
C GLN A 13 -19.40 -3.15 10.50
N THR A 14 -19.00 -1.88 10.48
CA THR A 14 -18.12 -1.31 11.50
C THR A 14 -18.78 -0.10 12.15
N GLU A 15 -18.70 -0.03 13.48
CA GLU A 15 -19.16 1.13 14.25
C GLU A 15 -18.22 2.35 14.11
N ARG A 16 -16.96 2.11 13.77
CA ARG A 16 -15.94 3.15 13.58
C ARG A 16 -15.66 3.41 12.10
N ALA A 17 -15.15 4.60 11.81
CA ALA A 17 -14.74 5.00 10.45
C ALA A 17 -13.54 4.18 9.95
N ILE A 18 -13.85 3.09 9.24
CA ILE A 18 -12.90 2.25 8.53
C ILE A 18 -13.11 2.46 7.02
N SER A 19 -12.03 2.86 6.34
CA SER A 19 -11.97 2.90 4.89
C SER A 19 -11.60 1.52 4.38
N TRP A 20 -12.54 0.86 3.72
CA TRP A 20 -12.34 -0.49 3.20
C TRP A 20 -11.83 -0.44 1.76
N HIS A 21 -10.69 -1.09 1.52
CA HIS A 21 -10.05 -1.17 0.21
C HIS A 21 -10.09 -2.61 -0.31
N GLN A 22 -10.76 -2.83 -1.44
CA GLN A 22 -10.84 -4.16 -2.06
C GLN A 22 -9.71 -4.35 -3.06
N PHE A 23 -8.85 -5.34 -2.79
CA PHE A 23 -7.78 -5.70 -3.70
C PHE A 23 -8.02 -7.06 -4.37
N ASP A 24 -7.43 -7.23 -5.55
CA ASP A 24 -7.51 -8.49 -6.25
C ASP A 24 -6.77 -9.59 -5.47
N LYS A 25 -7.38 -10.78 -5.37
CA LYS A 25 -6.82 -11.92 -4.63
C LYS A 25 -5.40 -12.27 -5.09
N SER A 26 -5.12 -12.16 -6.40
CA SER A 26 -3.80 -12.47 -6.97
C SER A 26 -2.67 -11.55 -6.47
N THR A 27 -3.03 -10.37 -5.96
CA THR A 27 -2.08 -9.36 -5.49
C THR A 27 -2.20 -9.08 -4.00
N PHE A 28 -3.19 -9.68 -3.32
CA PHE A 28 -3.51 -9.37 -1.94
C PHE A 28 -2.34 -9.67 -1.00
N ASP A 29 -1.59 -10.74 -1.23
CA ASP A 29 -0.50 -11.14 -0.33
C ASP A 29 0.86 -10.48 -0.64
N LEU A 30 0.96 -9.71 -1.73
CA LEU A 30 2.23 -9.10 -2.15
C LEU A 30 2.72 -8.05 -1.14
N GLY A 31 3.89 -8.28 -0.54
CA GLY A 31 4.45 -7.39 0.45
C GLY A 31 3.62 -7.30 1.73
N ARG A 32 2.79 -8.31 2.02
CA ARG A 32 2.05 -8.44 3.27
C ARG A 32 2.86 -9.31 4.23
N GLU A 33 3.10 -8.81 5.43
CA GLU A 33 3.77 -9.52 6.51
C GLU A 33 2.80 -9.67 7.69
N GLU A 34 2.89 -10.79 8.40
CA GLU A 34 2.06 -11.02 9.58
C GLU A 34 2.80 -10.61 10.84
N ILE A 35 2.14 -9.78 11.64
CA ILE A 35 2.64 -9.39 12.95
C ILE A 35 1.64 -9.78 14.03
N MET A 36 2.17 -10.11 15.20
CA MET A 36 1.35 -10.35 16.38
C MET A 36 0.90 -9.02 16.98
N ILE A 37 -0.39 -8.91 17.32
CA ILE A 37 -0.87 -7.77 18.08
C ILE A 37 -0.29 -7.86 19.49
N TYR A 38 0.39 -6.81 19.94
CA TYR A 38 0.97 -6.76 21.27
C TYR A 38 -0.10 -7.00 22.35
N GLY A 39 0.13 -7.99 23.22
CA GLY A 39 -0.82 -8.39 24.26
C GLY A 39 -1.95 -9.31 23.80
N SER A 40 -1.86 -9.91 22.62
CA SER A 40 -2.86 -10.83 22.06
C SER A 40 -2.20 -12.02 21.34
N SER A 41 -2.94 -13.12 21.17
CA SER A 41 -2.54 -14.26 20.34
C SER A 41 -2.97 -14.12 18.86
N GLN A 42 -3.50 -12.95 18.48
CA GLN A 42 -4.00 -12.69 17.13
C GLN A 42 -2.90 -12.12 16.23
N LEU A 43 -2.90 -12.58 14.98
CA LEU A 43 -2.05 -12.07 13.91
C LEU A 43 -2.82 -11.08 13.04
N ILE A 44 -2.13 -10.04 12.59
CA ILE A 44 -2.62 -9.10 11.58
C ILE A 44 -1.63 -9.01 10.43
N GLY A 45 -2.15 -8.84 9.23
CA GLY A 45 -1.33 -8.54 8.07
C GLY A 45 -1.07 -7.05 7.95
N ILE A 46 0.19 -6.66 7.79
CA ILE A 46 0.61 -5.31 7.49
C ILE A 46 1.35 -5.31 6.16
N TYR A 47 1.00 -4.36 5.30
CA TYR A 47 1.75 -4.15 4.07
C TYR A 47 3.06 -3.41 4.33
N CYS A 48 4.12 -3.85 3.66
CA CYS A 48 5.41 -3.18 3.67
C CYS A 48 5.29 -1.76 3.10
N PRO A 49 6.25 -0.87 3.39
CA PRO A 49 6.22 0.52 2.91
C PRO A 49 6.11 0.63 1.39
N GLU A 50 6.86 -0.19 0.64
CA GLU A 50 6.87 -0.19 -0.82
C GLU A 50 5.47 -0.54 -1.36
N ARG A 51 4.86 -1.58 -0.79
CA ARG A 51 3.50 -1.99 -1.16
C ARG A 51 2.49 -0.89 -0.86
N THR A 52 2.57 -0.27 0.31
CA THR A 52 1.68 0.81 0.73
C THR A 52 1.78 2.01 -0.21
N ILE A 53 3.00 2.44 -0.56
CA ILE A 53 3.23 3.55 -1.50
C ILE A 53 2.66 3.22 -2.89
N VAL A 54 2.87 1.99 -3.37
CA VAL A 54 2.32 1.54 -4.65
C VAL A 54 0.79 1.55 -4.64
N ASP A 55 0.17 1.13 -3.54
CA ASP A 55 -1.28 1.20 -3.40
C ASP A 55 -1.78 2.65 -3.38
N CYS A 56 -1.05 3.60 -2.79
CA CYS A 56 -1.40 5.02 -2.89
C CYS A 56 -1.42 5.52 -4.36
N PHE A 57 -0.49 5.08 -5.22
CA PHE A 57 -0.55 5.41 -6.65
C PHE A 57 -1.80 4.83 -7.33
N ARG A 58 -2.16 3.59 -6.99
CA ARG A 58 -3.32 2.88 -7.55
C ARG A 58 -4.65 3.46 -7.07
N LEU A 59 -4.68 3.92 -5.82
CA LEU A 59 -5.87 4.46 -5.14
C LEU A 59 -5.93 5.99 -5.14
N ARG A 60 -5.07 6.68 -5.90
CA ARG A 60 -4.94 8.15 -5.92
C ARG A 60 -6.24 8.93 -6.09
N SER A 61 -7.25 8.36 -6.77
CA SER A 61 -8.58 8.96 -6.89
C SER A 61 -9.38 8.98 -5.58
N SER A 62 -9.07 8.06 -4.66
CA SER A 62 -9.71 7.95 -3.34
C SER A 62 -8.86 8.54 -2.22
N VAL A 63 -7.53 8.34 -2.25
CA VAL A 63 -6.64 8.81 -1.17
C VAL A 63 -6.04 10.19 -1.45
N GLY A 64 -6.13 10.69 -2.68
CA GLY A 64 -5.55 11.95 -3.12
C GLY A 64 -4.26 11.76 -3.93
N TYR A 65 -4.07 12.62 -4.93
CA TYR A 65 -2.96 12.54 -5.88
C TYR A 65 -1.58 12.83 -5.26
N GLU A 66 -1.54 13.69 -4.24
CA GLU A 66 -0.28 14.10 -3.60
C GLU A 66 0.26 13.07 -2.60
N ILE A 67 -0.61 12.19 -2.07
CA ILE A 67 -0.24 11.26 -0.99
C ILE A 67 0.87 10.31 -1.43
N ALA A 68 0.78 9.75 -2.63
CA ALA A 68 1.78 8.80 -3.11
C ALA A 68 3.16 9.46 -3.27
N ARG A 69 3.21 10.70 -3.79
CA ARG A 69 4.44 11.48 -3.93
C ARG A 69 5.03 11.84 -2.57
N PHE A 70 4.20 12.34 -1.65
CA PHE A 70 4.64 12.68 -0.30
C PHE A 70 5.18 11.46 0.45
N ALA A 71 4.45 10.33 0.41
CA ALA A 71 4.86 9.08 1.04
C ALA A 71 6.18 8.56 0.44
N THR A 72 6.33 8.62 -0.89
CA THR A 72 7.58 8.26 -1.58
C THR A 72 8.74 9.12 -1.07
N LYS A 73 8.56 10.45 -1.03
CA LYS A 73 9.58 11.37 -0.53
C LYS A 73 9.98 11.03 0.91
N VAL A 74 9.03 10.91 1.82
CA VAL A 74 9.30 10.61 3.24
C VAL A 74 10.00 9.26 3.40
N TRP A 75 9.57 8.24 2.65
CA TRP A 75 10.18 6.91 2.70
C TRP A 75 11.63 6.91 2.20
N LEU A 76 11.93 7.60 1.09
CA LEU A 76 13.31 7.78 0.61
C LEU A 76 14.20 8.49 1.64
N HIS A 77 13.68 9.53 2.30
CA HIS A 77 14.43 10.24 3.37
C HIS A 77 14.75 9.34 4.58
N ARG A 78 13.98 8.26 4.77
CA ARG A 78 14.20 7.26 5.83
C ARG A 78 15.10 6.09 5.38
N GLY A 79 15.75 6.19 4.22
CA GLY A 79 16.64 5.16 3.68
C GLY A 79 15.96 4.15 2.76
N GLY A 80 14.73 4.41 2.33
CA GLY A 80 14.07 3.63 1.28
C GLY A 80 14.87 3.63 -0.03
N LYS A 81 14.87 2.51 -0.74
CA LYS A 81 15.66 2.34 -1.96
C LYS A 81 14.76 2.40 -3.20
N PRO A 82 14.95 3.34 -4.14
CA PRO A 82 14.12 3.44 -5.34
C PRO A 82 13.91 2.12 -6.11
N ALA A 83 14.94 1.26 -6.12
CA ALA A 83 14.87 -0.07 -6.74
C ALA A 83 13.79 -0.97 -6.12
N ASP A 84 13.65 -0.99 -4.79
CA ASP A 84 12.70 -1.85 -4.08
C ASP A 84 11.25 -1.40 -4.37
N LEU A 85 11.02 -0.09 -4.41
CA LEU A 85 9.74 0.48 -4.82
C LEU A 85 9.39 0.10 -6.26
N MET A 86 10.36 0.17 -7.17
CA MET A 86 10.16 -0.20 -8.57
C MET A 86 9.88 -1.69 -8.74
N GLN A 87 10.57 -2.57 -8.00
CA GLN A 87 10.30 -4.00 -7.99
C GLN A 87 8.85 -4.29 -7.57
N MET A 88 8.36 -3.61 -6.52
CA MET A 88 6.97 -3.74 -6.09
C MET A 88 6.00 -3.18 -7.15
N ALA A 89 6.28 -2.00 -7.71
CA ALA A 89 5.44 -1.35 -8.72
C ALA A 89 5.30 -2.16 -10.01
N MET A 90 6.32 -2.95 -10.38
CA MET A 90 6.27 -3.84 -11.54
C MET A 90 5.35 -5.05 -11.35
N ARG A 91 5.11 -5.47 -10.11
CA ARG A 91 4.25 -6.61 -9.77
C ARG A 91 2.78 -6.23 -9.62
N LEU A 92 2.47 -4.93 -9.62
CA LEU A 92 1.13 -4.39 -9.37
C LEU A 92 0.61 -3.63 -10.60
N PRO A 93 -0.68 -3.81 -10.97
CA PRO A 93 -1.23 -3.18 -12.16
C PRO A 93 -1.34 -1.67 -11.99
N ARG A 94 -1.06 -0.93 -13.08
CA ARG A 94 -1.23 0.54 -13.18
C ARG A 94 -0.39 1.36 -12.19
N ALA A 95 0.73 0.80 -11.73
CA ALA A 95 1.63 1.47 -10.77
C ALA A 95 2.98 1.89 -11.37
N LYS A 96 3.56 1.07 -12.27
CA LYS A 96 4.92 1.25 -12.79
C LYS A 96 5.23 2.68 -13.26
N SER A 97 4.47 3.22 -14.20
CA SER A 97 4.74 4.55 -14.77
C SER A 97 4.58 5.67 -13.74
N LEU A 98 3.63 5.54 -12.81
CA LEU A 98 3.43 6.54 -11.75
C LEU A 98 4.59 6.54 -10.76
N ALA A 99 5.06 5.35 -10.37
CA ALA A 99 6.21 5.21 -9.48
C ALA A 99 7.48 5.76 -10.14
N LEU A 100 7.73 5.39 -11.41
CA LEU A 100 8.89 5.87 -12.16
C LEU A 100 8.92 7.40 -12.28
N ASN A 101 7.84 8.00 -12.79
CA ASN A 101 7.76 9.46 -12.95
C ASN A 101 7.94 10.19 -11.60
N THR A 102 7.40 9.62 -10.52
CA THR A 102 7.56 10.22 -9.19
C THR A 102 8.99 10.15 -8.69
N LEU A 103 9.69 9.03 -8.92
CA LEU A 103 11.10 8.89 -8.57
C LEU A 103 11.98 9.84 -9.38
N GLU A 104 11.73 9.99 -10.68
CA GLU A 104 12.45 10.93 -11.56
C GLU A 104 12.26 12.38 -11.08
N LEU A 105 11.07 12.76 -10.62
CA LEU A 105 10.79 14.10 -10.08
C LEU A 105 11.39 14.36 -8.68
N LEU A 106 11.80 13.31 -7.96
CA LEU A 106 12.39 13.39 -6.63
C LEU A 106 13.90 13.17 -6.63
N SER A 107 14.48 12.87 -7.79
CA SER A 107 15.92 12.66 -7.99
C SER A 107 16.71 13.97 -8.02
#